data_AF-A0A940UNB9-F1
#
_entry.id   AF-A0A940UNB9-F1
#
_cell.length_a   1.000
_cell.length_b   1.000
_cell.length_c   1.000
_cell.angle_alpha   90.00
_cell.angle_beta   90.00
_cell.angle_gamma   90.00
#
_symmetry.space_group_name_H-M   'P 1'
#
loop_
_entity.id
_entity.type
_entity.pdbx_description
1 polymer ?
#
loop_
_entity_poly.entity_id
_entity_poly.type
_entity_poly.pdbx_seq_one_letter_code
_entity_poly.pdbx_strand_id
1 'polypeptide(L)' 'ILGYVMLKGGLTPVPLLLGLVLGEMVETNYHRALMLSGGSYSIFFSSIICKILVILIILSFVGPYLAPLWKRLTGKMK' A
#
# COMPACT_ATOMS: atom_id res chain seq x y z
N ILE A 1 5.15 7.92 -27.92
CA ILE A 1 3.76 8.15 -27.44
C ILE A 1 3.71 8.23 -25.91
N LEU A 2 4.18 7.21 -25.18
CA LEU A 2 4.27 7.22 -23.70
C LEU A 2 4.99 8.46 -23.13
N GLY A 3 6.17 8.81 -23.63
CA GLY A 3 6.90 9.99 -23.17
C GLY A 3 6.17 11.33 -23.40
N TYR A 4 5.31 11.43 -24.43
CA TYR A 4 4.50 12.62 -24.68
C TYR A 4 3.31 12.71 -23.70
N VAL A 5 2.70 11.58 -23.32
CA VAL A 5 1.66 11.51 -22.29
C VAL A 5 2.22 11.87 -20.91
N MET A 6 3.43 11.41 -20.59
CA MET A 6 4.10 11.71 -19.32
C MET A 6 4.44 13.21 -19.20
N LEU A 7 4.91 13.83 -20.28
CA LEU A 7 5.16 15.28 -20.31
C LEU A 7 3.87 16.10 -20.14
N LYS A 8 2.77 15.68 -20.79
CA LYS A 8 1.46 16.34 -20.69
C LYS A 8 0.79 16.15 -19.33
N GLY A 9 1.15 15.09 -18.60
CA GLY A 9 0.71 14.81 -17.23
C GLY A 9 1.47 15.58 -16.14
N GLY A 10 2.41 16.47 -16.50
CA GLY A 10 3.21 17.22 -15.53
C GLY A 10 4.27 16.39 -14.81
N LEU A 11 4.54 15.17 -15.28
CA LEU A 11 5.60 14.34 -14.74
C LEU A 11 6.94 14.81 -15.31
N THR A 12 7.64 15.63 -14.53
CA THR A 12 9.04 16.01 -14.76
C THR A 12 9.90 14.73 -14.86
N PRO A 13 11.03 14.71 -15.58
CA PRO A 13 11.94 13.54 -15.62
C PRO A 13 12.39 13.03 -14.24
N VAL A 14 12.38 13.88 -13.20
CA VAL A 14 12.80 13.53 -11.83
C VAL A 14 11.94 12.45 -11.16
N PRO A 15 10.60 12.61 -10.98
CA PRO A 15 9.74 11.56 -10.42
C PRO A 15 9.75 10.25 -11.24
N LEU A 16 10.04 10.33 -12.54
CA LEU A 16 10.15 9.16 -13.41
C LEU A 16 11.41 8.34 -13.07
N LEU A 17 12.54 9.01 -12.88
CA LEU A 17 13.78 8.37 -12.40
C LEU A 17 13.63 7.84 -10.96
N LEU A 18 12.98 8.59 -10.08
CA LEU A 18 12.70 8.14 -8.71
C LEU A 18 11.82 6.89 -8.71
N GLY A 19 10.76 6.86 -9.52
CA GLY A 19 9.90 5.68 -9.68
C GLY A 19 10.66 4.47 -10.22
N LEU A 20 11.59 4.68 -11.15
CA LEU A 20 12.45 3.62 -11.69
C LEU A 20 13.36 3.02 -10.61
N VAL A 21 14.10 3.86 -9.88
CA VAL A 21 15.01 3.42 -8.80
C VAL A 21 14.25 2.76 -7.67
N LEU A 22 13.13 3.35 -7.24
CA LEU A 22 12.26 2.77 -6.23
C LEU A 22 11.69 1.42 -6.71
N GLY A 23 11.35 1.32 -8.00
CA GLY A 23 10.90 0.07 -8.62
C GLY A 23 11.94 -1.04 -8.51
N GLU A 24 13.19 -0.77 -8.88
CA GLU A 24 14.28 -1.76 -8.76
C GLU A 24 14.53 -2.19 -7.31
N MET A 25 14.41 -1.25 -6.37
CA MET A 25 14.49 -1.57 -4.95
C MET A 25 13.33 -2.45 -4.49
N VAL A 26 12.11 -2.20 -4.96
CA VAL A 26 10.94 -3.02 -4.64
C VAL A 26 11.13 -4.44 -5.19
N GLU A 27 11.58 -4.60 -6.43
CA GLU A 27 11.81 -5.90 -7.05
C GLU A 27 12.89 -6.70 -6.32
N THR A 28 14.01 -6.05 -6.00
CA THR A 28 15.11 -6.69 -5.26
C THR A 28 14.67 -7.13 -3.86
N ASN A 29 13.91 -6.28 -3.15
CA ASN A 29 13.40 -6.62 -1.83
C ASN A 29 12.31 -7.69 -1.89
N TYR A 30 11.47 -7.68 -2.93
CA TYR A 30 10.47 -8.71 -3.18
C TYR A 30 11.13 -10.07 -3.44
N HIS A 31 12.12 -10.12 -4.33
CA HIS A 31 12.85 -11.34 -4.63
C HIS A 31 13.62 -11.86 -3.40
N ARG A 32 14.28 -10.97 -2.65
CA ARG A 32 14.95 -11.32 -1.39
C ARG A 32 13.96 -11.87 -0.36
N ALA A 33 12.79 -11.26 -0.21
CA ALA A 33 11.76 -11.74 0.70
C ALA A 33 11.23 -13.13 0.30
N LEU A 34 11.07 -13.40 -0.99
CA LEU A 34 10.67 -14.72 -1.50
C LEU A 34 11.75 -15.79 -1.30
N MET A 35 13.01 -15.44 -1.52
CA MET A 35 14.14 -16.33 -1.27
C MET A 35 14.28 -16.66 0.22
N LEU A 36 14.16 -15.65 1.10
CA LEU A 36 14.16 -15.84 2.56
C LEU A 36 12.95 -16.66 3.04
N SER A 37 11.83 -16.59 2.32
CA SER A 37 10.61 -17.34 2.62
C SER A 37 10.62 -18.78 2.09
N GLY A 38 11.69 -19.24 1.45
CA GLY A 38 11.78 -20.59 0.89
C GLY A 38 10.77 -20.88 -0.22
N GLY A 39 10.29 -19.85 -0.94
CA GLY A 39 9.33 -20.01 -2.03
C GLY A 39 7.87 -20.22 -1.61
N SER A 40 7.54 -20.13 -0.31
CA SER A 40 6.16 -20.29 0.16
C SER A 40 5.48 -18.92 0.37
N TYR A 41 4.41 -18.65 -0.39
CA TYR A 41 3.55 -17.46 -0.23
C TYR A 41 2.91 -17.33 1.16
N SER A 42 3.04 -18.38 1.99
CA SER A 42 2.60 -18.40 3.38
C SER A 42 3.23 -17.30 4.22
N ILE A 43 4.40 -16.73 3.90
CA ILE A 43 5.01 -15.65 4.71
C ILE A 43 4.24 -14.33 4.65
N PHE A 44 3.54 -14.04 3.55
CA PHE A 44 2.65 -12.87 3.47
C PHE A 44 1.45 -12.98 4.43
N PHE A 45 1.08 -14.19 4.84
CA PHE A 45 -0.03 -14.45 5.78
C PHE A 45 0.42 -14.97 7.17
N SER A 46 1.65 -15.48 7.26
CA SER A 46 2.25 -16.07 8.47
C SER A 46 3.07 -15.04 9.25
N SER A 47 3.60 -14.00 8.60
CA SER A 47 4.29 -12.93 9.32
C SER A 47 3.25 -12.10 10.09
N ILE A 48 3.27 -12.22 11.42
CA ILE A 48 2.35 -11.54 12.33
C ILE A 48 2.33 -10.02 12.07
N ILE A 49 3.47 -9.46 11.65
CA ILE A 49 3.64 -8.05 11.25
C ILE A 49 2.75 -7.67 10.07
N CYS A 50 2.67 -8.50 9.01
CA CYS A 50 1.87 -8.19 7.83
C CYS A 50 0.38 -8.16 8.16
N LYS A 51 -0.10 -9.11 8.98
CA LYS A 51 -1.48 -9.11 9.48
C LYS A 51 -1.80 -7.84 10.26
N ILE A 52 -0.92 -7.44 11.17
CA ILE A 52 -1.08 -6.22 11.97
C ILE A 52 -1.14 -4.98 11.07
N LEU A 53 -0.22 -4.86 10.10
CA LEU A 53 -0.20 -3.74 9.16
C LEU A 53 -1.45 -3.68 8.27
N VAL A 54 -1.90 -4.81 7.73
CA VAL A 54 -3.13 -4.86 6.91
C VAL A 54 -4.35 -4.45 7.73
N ILE A 55 -4.45 -4.95 8.98
CA ILE A 55 -5.50 -4.52 9.92
C ILE A 55 -5.43 -3.02 10.20
N LEU A 56 -4.23 -2.46 10.39
CA LEU A 56 -4.03 -1.03 10.61
C LEU A 56 -4.45 -0.20 9.39
N ILE A 57 -4.10 -0.65 8.19
CA ILE A 57 -4.47 -0.01 6.92
C ILE A 57 -5.98 0.00 6.77
N ILE A 58 -6.63 -1.16 6.96
CA ILE A 58 -8.10 -1.27 6.90
C ILE A 58 -8.73 -0.36 7.96
N LEU A 59 -8.23 -0.36 9.20
CA LEU A 59 -8.75 0.48 10.27
C LEU A 59 -8.58 1.97 9.97
N SER A 60 -7.46 2.38 9.37
CA SER A 60 -7.21 3.78 8.98
C SER A 60 -8.07 4.22 7.81
N PHE A 61 -8.37 3.33 6.87
CA PHE A 61 -9.23 3.63 5.72
C PHE A 61 -10.71 3.65 6.10
N VAL A 62 -11.12 2.71 6.95
CA VAL A 62 -12.50 2.53 7.42
C VAL A 62 -12.80 3.49 8.57
N GLY A 63 -11.82 3.88 9.39
CA GLY A 63 -11.96 4.82 10.51
C GLY A 63 -12.68 6.12 10.14
N PRO A 64 -12.27 6.88 9.11
CA PRO A 64 -12.96 8.10 8.69
C PRO A 64 -14.30 7.84 7.98
N TYR A 65 -14.56 6.62 7.49
CA TYR A 65 -15.82 6.26 6.83
C TYR A 65 -16.88 5.72 7.82
N LEU A 66 -16.44 4.99 8.86
CA LEU A 66 -17.26 4.50 9.95
C LEU A 66 -17.41 5.52 11.08
N ALA A 67 -16.46 6.41 11.34
CA ALA A 67 -16.60 7.47 12.34
C ALA A 67 -17.87 8.32 12.16
N PRO A 68 -18.24 8.80 10.95
CA PRO A 68 -19.50 9.52 10.75
C PRO A 68 -20.74 8.59 10.81
N LEU A 69 -20.60 7.31 10.46
CA LEU A 69 -21.70 6.32 10.49
C LEU A 69 -22.03 5.86 11.92
N TRP A 70 -20.99 5.63 12.73
CA TRP A 70 -21.09 5.25 14.14
C TRP A 70 -21.59 6.42 14.98
N LYS A 71 -21.13 7.66 14.69
CA LYS A 71 -21.65 8.87 15.34
C LYS A 71 -23.13 9.12 15.03
N ARG A 72 -23.63 8.66 13.88
CA ARG A 72 -25.07 8.69 13.53
C ARG A 72 -25.87 7.61 14.26
N LEU A 73 -25.30 6.44 14.53
CA LEU A 73 -25.98 5.35 15.25
C LEU A 73 -25.99 5.58 16.77
N THR A 74 -24.89 6.04 17.37
CA THR A 74 -24.82 6.33 18.81
C THR A 74 -25.48 7.67 19.20
N GLY A 75 -25.87 8.51 18.23
CA GLY A 75 -26.65 9.73 18.45
C GLY A 75 -28.16 9.52 18.60
N LYS A 76 -28.65 8.27 18.45
CA LYS A 76 -30.08 7.92 18.56
C LYS A 76 -30.43 7.05 19.77
N MET A 77 -29.53 6.96 20.76
CA MET A 77 -29.84 6.43 22.08
C MET A 77 -29.38 7.43 23.15
N LYS A 78 -30.13 8.52 23.27
CA LYS A 78 -30.42 9.10 24.57
C LYS A 78 -31.69 8.42 25.09
#